data_AF-A0A0E2NI50-F1
#
_entry.id   AF-A0A0E2NI50-F1
#
_cell.length_a   1.000
_cell.length_b   1.000
_cell.length_c   1.000
_cell.angle_alpha   90.00
_cell.angle_beta   90.00
_cell.angle_gamma   90.00
#
_symmetry.space_group_name_H-M   'P 1'
#
loop_
_entity.id
_entity.type
_entity.pdbx_description
1 polymer ?
#
loop_
_entity_poly.entity_id
_entity_poly.type
_entity_poly.pdbx_seq_one_letter_code
_entity_poly.pdbx_strand_id
1 'polypeptide(L)' 'MEKLNGTDGFTICNEYRRPNNAVLVMAGDAEPETVKALAAKTYGKVARGPDLPPGNRPVEPD' A
#
# COMPACT_ATOMS: atom_id res chain seq x y z
N MET A 1 2.24 -23.03 11.95
CA MET A 1 2.27 -21.71 12.60
C MET A 1 3.68 -21.18 12.45
N GLU A 2 3.93 -20.42 11.40
CA GLU A 2 5.25 -19.87 11.10
C GLU A 2 5.58 -18.79 12.15
N LYS A 3 6.72 -18.94 12.84
CA LYS A 3 7.14 -18.01 13.88
C LYS A 3 7.82 -16.82 13.19
N LEU A 4 7.27 -15.63 13.37
CA LEU A 4 7.87 -14.40 12.85
C LEU A 4 9.13 -14.08 13.66
N ASN A 5 10.30 -14.33 13.09
CA ASN A 5 11.57 -13.91 13.66
C ASN A 5 11.72 -12.39 13.42
N GLY A 6 12.44 -11.65 14.26
CA GLY A 6 12.60 -10.19 14.11
C GLY A 6 13.14 -9.75 12.73
N THR A 7 13.92 -10.59 12.06
CA THR A 7 14.43 -10.40 10.69
C THR A 7 13.35 -10.61 9.62
N ASP A 8 12.38 -11.50 9.87
CA ASP A 8 11.28 -11.81 8.96
C ASP A 8 10.23 -10.71 8.98
N GLY A 9 10.00 -10.10 10.15
CA GLY A 9 9.11 -8.94 10.29
C GLY A 9 9.55 -7.74 9.45
N PHE A 10 10.87 -7.48 9.36
CA PHE A 10 11.41 -6.41 8.50
C PHE A 10 11.29 -6.76 7.01
N THR A 11 11.52 -8.01 6.65
CA THR A 11 11.42 -8.52 5.27
C THR A 11 9.98 -8.41 4.76
N ILE A 12 8.99 -8.87 5.52
CA ILE A 12 7.56 -8.76 5.18
C ILE A 12 7.11 -7.29 5.09
N CYS A 13 7.58 -6.43 6.01
CA CYS A 13 7.28 -5.00 5.95
C CYS A 13 7.81 -4.36 4.67
N ASN A 14 9.01 -4.74 4.22
CA ASN A 14 9.64 -4.17 3.04
C ASN A 14 9.02 -4.66 1.73
N GLU A 15 8.49 -5.88 1.70
CA GLU A 15 7.85 -6.45 0.51
C GLU A 15 6.44 -5.89 0.28
N TYR A 16 5.62 -5.83 1.33
CA TYR A 16 4.19 -5.52 1.16
C TYR A 16 3.82 -4.05 1.42
N ARG A 17 4.65 -3.25 2.09
CA ARG A 17 4.41 -1.80 2.29
C ARG A 17 5.02 -0.97 1.16
N ARG A 18 4.49 -1.15 -0.05
CA ARG A 18 4.92 -0.45 -1.28
C ARG A 18 3.76 0.34 -1.90
N PRO A 19 4.02 1.41 -2.67
CA PRO A 19 2.95 2.23 -3.26
C PRO A 19 1.97 1.46 -4.16
N ASN A 20 2.44 0.42 -4.85
CA ASN A 20 1.61 -0.45 -5.68
C ASN A 20 0.75 -1.46 -4.88
N ASN A 21 0.83 -1.45 -3.55
CA ASN A 21 0.01 -2.25 -2.64
C ASN A 21 -0.71 -1.40 -1.57
N ALA A 22 -0.82 -0.09 -1.77
CA ALA A 22 -1.36 0.83 -0.77
C ALA A 22 -2.51 1.66 -1.33
N VAL A 23 -3.48 1.98 -0.47
CA VAL A 23 -4.58 2.92 -0.75
C VAL A 23 -4.54 4.05 0.27
N LEU A 24 -4.59 5.29 -0.22
CA LEU A 24 -4.76 6.48 0.61
C LEU A 24 -6.26 6.83 0.67
N VAL A 25 -6.81 6.85 1.88
CA VAL A 25 -8.19 7.29 2.13
C VAL A 25 -8.14 8.64 2.83
N MET A 26 -8.90 9.62 2.33
CA MET A 26 -9.08 10.92 2.95
C MET A 26 -10.57 11.22 3.12
N ALA A 27 -10.97 11.66 4.31
CA ALA A 27 -12.35 11.97 4.64
C ALA A 27 -12.41 13.24 5.49
N GLY A 28 -13.34 14.14 5.16
CA GLY A 28 -13.51 15.43 5.81
C GLY A 28 -13.81 16.54 4.81
N ASP A 29 -13.67 17.78 5.25
CA ASP A 29 -13.72 18.97 4.40
C ASP A 29 -12.42 19.09 3.61
N ALA A 30 -12.40 18.51 2.41
CA ALA A 30 -11.22 18.44 1.58
C ALA A 30 -11.59 18.60 0.10
N GLU A 31 -10.91 19.53 -0.58
CA GLU A 31 -11.06 19.74 -2.02
C GLU A 31 -10.29 18.66 -2.79
N PRO A 32 -10.94 17.82 -3.63
CA PRO A 32 -10.31 16.66 -4.26
C PRO A 32 -9.04 16.98 -5.06
N GLU A 33 -9.02 18.09 -5.80
CA GLU A 33 -7.87 18.47 -6.62
C GLU A 33 -6.67 18.90 -5.76
N THR A 34 -6.93 19.61 -4.66
CA THR A 34 -5.90 19.97 -3.68
C THR A 34 -5.29 18.72 -3.05
N VAL A 35 -6.13 17.74 -2.68
CA VAL A 35 -5.69 16.47 -2.11
C VAL A 35 -4.82 15.69 -3.08
N LYS A 36 -5.22 15.59 -4.36
CA LYS A 36 -4.44 14.93 -5.41
C LYS A 36 -3.07 15.60 -5.59
N ALA A 37 -3.04 16.92 -5.66
CA ALA A 37 -1.79 17.67 -5.83
C ALA A 37 -0.83 17.46 -4.65
N LEU A 38 -1.34 17.47 -3.42
CA LEU A 38 -0.55 17.20 -2.22
C LEU A 38 -0.07 15.75 -2.19
N ALA A 39 -0.93 14.78 -2.51
CA ALA A 39 -0.57 13.37 -2.54
C ALA A 39 0.52 13.09 -3.60
N ALA A 40 0.45 13.71 -4.78
CA ALA A 40 1.49 13.62 -5.78
C ALA A 40 2.81 14.23 -5.29
N LYS A 41 2.76 15.38 -4.60
CA LYS A 41 3.95 16.06 -4.05
C LYS A 41 4.63 15.29 -2.92
N THR A 42 3.88 14.51 -2.14
CA THR A 42 4.40 13.75 -0.98
C THR A 42 4.63 12.30 -1.33
N TYR A 43 3.56 11.54 -1.60
CA TYR A 43 3.61 10.10 -1.85
C TYR A 43 4.12 9.76 -3.25
N GLY A 44 3.92 10.63 -4.24
CA GLY A 44 4.42 10.43 -5.60
C GLY A 44 5.95 10.40 -5.72
N LYS A 45 6.69 10.80 -4.68
CA LYS A 45 8.15 10.69 -4.61
C LYS A 45 8.64 9.26 -4.33
N VAL A 46 7.77 8.40 -3.79
CA VAL A 46 8.14 7.03 -3.45
C VAL A 46 8.06 6.19 -4.73
N ALA A 47 9.19 5.58 -5.11
CA ALA A 47 9.24 4.72 -6.28
C ALA A 47 8.24 3.56 -6.15
N ARG A 48 7.63 3.20 -7.29
CA ARG A 48 6.80 2.01 -7.38
C ARG A 48 7.60 0.78 -6.94
N GLY A 49 6.98 -0.12 -6.17
CA GLY A 49 7.58 -1.40 -5.83
C GLY A 49 7.65 -2.35 -7.04
N PRO A 50 8.33 -3.51 -6.89
CA PRO A 50 8.27 -4.59 -7.87
C PRO A 50 6.84 -5.11 -8.04
N ASP A 51 6.58 -5.80 -9.14
CA ASP A 51 5.28 -6.43 -9.36
C ASP A 51 4.98 -7.46 -8.27
N LEU A 52 3.76 -7.42 -7.75
CA LEU A 52 3.28 -8.35 -6.74
C LEU A 52 2.79 -9.62 -7.41
N PRO A 53 2.91 -10.79 -6.75
CA PRO A 53 2.31 -12.01 -7.25
C PRO A 53 0.79 -11.84 -7.37
N PRO A 54 0.12 -12.60 -8.26
CA PRO A 54 -1.33 -12.55 -8.41
C PRO A 54 -2.01 -12.77 -7.05
N GLY A 55 -2.80 -11.79 -6.61
CA GLY A 55 -3.52 -11.90 -5.35
C GLY A 55 -4.63 -12.93 -5.45
N ASN A 56 -4.58 -13.96 -4.60
CA ASN A 56 -5.71 -14.88 -4.35
C ASN A 56 -6.79 -14.16 -3.53
N ARG A 57 -7.41 -13.13 -4.11
CA ARG A 57 -8.52 -12.43 -3.45
C ARG A 57 -9.66 -13.43 -3.27
N PRO A 58 -10.14 -13.67 -2.03
CA PRO A 58 -11.33 -14.45 -1.81
C PRO A 58 -12.47 -13.82 -2.62
N VAL A 59 -13.10 -14.64 -3.46
CA VAL A 59 -14.32 -14.23 -4.15
C VAL A 59 -15.42 -14.29 -3.11
N GLU A 60 -16.27 -13.27 -3.07
CA GLU A 60 -17.46 -13.32 -2.23
C GLU A 60 -18.31 -14.52 -2.68
N PRO A 61 -18.76 -15.39 -1.75
CA PRO A 61 -19.67 -16.49 -2.10
C PRO A 61 -20.99 -15.93 -2.64
N ASP A 62 -21.61 -16.67 -3.57
CA ASP A 62 -22.90 -16.32 -4.22
C ASP A 62 -24.03 -16.01 -3.22
#